data_AF-A0A953RF84-F1
#
_entry.id   AF-A0A953RF84-F1
#
_cell.length_a   1.000
_cell.length_b   1.000
_cell.length_c   1.000
_cell.angle_alpha   90.00
_cell.angle_beta   90.00
_cell.angle_gamma   90.00
#
_symmetry.space_group_name_H-M   'P 1'
#
loop_
_entity.id
_entity.type
_entity.pdbx_description
1 polymer ?
#
loop_
_entity_poly.entity_id
_entity_poly.type
_entity_poly.pdbx_seq_one_letter_code
_entity_poly.pdbx_strand_id
1 'polypeptide(L)'
;MSWSVSTRGKVAEVKAELERQFAQPLADAHAGLTDEGERETVQRVRDTISQCLDTFGPEKEVMVTANGHMGFSDWETKEGAYQEVSVSIRPCA
;
A
#
# COMPACT_ATOMS: atom_id res chain seq x y z
N MET A 1 -12.85 -1.38 4.95
CA MET A 1 -11.74 -2.35 4.85
C MET A 1 -10.42 -1.64 5.12
N SER A 2 -9.36 -2.33 5.54
CA SER A 2 -8.04 -1.73 5.73
C SER A 2 -6.91 -2.68 5.38
N TRP A 3 -5.84 -2.17 4.78
CA TRP A 3 -4.59 -2.89 4.54
C TRP A 3 -3.40 -2.05 5.04
N SER A 4 -2.31 -2.71 5.38
CA SER A 4 -1.08 -2.06 5.86
C SER A 4 0.13 -2.92 5.53
N VAL A 5 1.19 -2.28 5.05
CA VAL A 5 2.50 -2.86 4.79
C VAL A 5 3.57 -1.98 5.41
N SER A 6 4.61 -2.60 5.95
CA SER A 6 5.73 -1.91 6.58
C SER A 6 6.97 -2.77 6.50
N THR A 7 8.07 -2.17 6.02
CA THR A 7 9.36 -2.85 5.98
C THR A 7 10.50 -1.85 6.05
N ARG A 8 11.66 -2.35 6.47
CA ARG A 8 12.91 -1.60 6.58
C ARG A 8 14.06 -2.48 6.14
N GLY A 9 15.02 -1.91 5.41
CA GLY A 9 16.24 -2.60 4.98
C GLY A 9 16.89 -1.89 3.80
N LYS A 10 17.83 -2.57 3.12
CA LYS A 10 18.37 -2.05 1.86
C LYS A 10 17.28 -2.01 0.80
N VAL A 11 17.39 -1.10 -0.17
CA VAL A 11 16.40 -0.94 -1.25
C VAL A 11 16.00 -2.28 -1.91
N ALA A 12 16.97 -3.15 -2.25
CA ALA A 12 16.69 -4.43 -2.87
C ALA A 12 15.87 -5.38 -1.98
N GLU A 13 16.20 -5.44 -0.69
CA GLU A 13 15.51 -6.27 0.31
C GLU A 13 14.09 -5.74 0.56
N VAL A 14 13.96 -4.42 0.68
CA VAL A 14 12.69 -3.73 0.85
C VAL A 14 11.75 -3.99 -0.32
N LYS A 15 12.24 -3.94 -1.57
CA LYS A 15 11.43 -4.26 -2.75
C LYS A 15 10.90 -5.70 -2.72
N ALA A 16 11.77 -6.66 -2.44
CA ALA A 16 11.38 -8.07 -2.37
C ALA A 16 10.35 -8.33 -1.26
N GLU A 17 10.54 -7.69 -0.10
CA GLU A 17 9.62 -7.82 1.02
C GLU A 17 8.28 -7.13 0.77
N LEU A 18 8.26 -5.98 0.09
CA LEU A 18 7.01 -5.32 -0.29
C LEU A 18 6.20 -6.16 -1.29
N GLU A 19 6.82 -6.80 -2.28
CA GLU A 19 6.10 -7.73 -3.18
C GLU A 19 5.40 -8.84 -2.40
N ARG A 20 6.06 -9.38 -1.37
CA ARG A 20 5.47 -10.39 -0.47
C ARG A 20 4.31 -9.82 0.35
N GLN A 21 4.47 -8.63 0.93
CA GLN A 21 3.46 -8.01 1.78
C GLN A 21 2.23 -7.54 0.99
N PHE A 22 2.40 -7.06 -0.24
CA PHE A 22 1.29 -6.66 -1.12
C PHE A 22 0.53 -7.85 -1.72
N ALA A 23 1.08 -9.07 -1.69
CA ALA A 23 0.42 -10.25 -2.25
C ALA A 23 -0.95 -10.52 -1.61
N GLN A 24 -1.06 -10.39 -0.27
CA GLN A 24 -2.32 -10.63 0.43
C GLN A 24 -3.38 -9.55 0.13
N PRO A 25 -3.11 -8.24 0.29
CA PRO A 25 -4.06 -7.18 -0.08
C PRO A 25 -4.54 -7.24 -1.54
N LEU A 26 -3.71 -7.73 -2.46
CA LEU A 26 -4.06 -7.91 -3.88
C LEU A 26 -4.88 -9.18 -4.14
N ALA A 27 -4.67 -10.24 -3.37
CA ALA A 27 -5.35 -11.53 -3.52
C ALA A 27 -6.75 -11.54 -2.88
N ASP A 28 -6.95 -10.77 -1.81
CA ASP A 28 -8.23 -10.71 -1.11
C ASP A 28 -9.35 -10.28 -2.09
N ALA A 29 -10.39 -11.11 -2.18
CA ALA A 29 -11.62 -10.83 -2.92
C ALA A 29 -12.54 -10.03 -2.01
N HIS A 30 -12.56 -8.72 -2.25
CA HIS A 30 -13.19 -7.78 -1.36
C HIS A 30 -14.70 -7.77 -1.55
N ALA A 31 -15.49 -7.72 -0.47
CA ALA A 31 -16.94 -7.83 -0.55
C ALA A 31 -17.60 -6.45 -0.69
N GLY A 32 -18.17 -6.15 -1.86
CA GLY A 32 -19.39 -5.35 -1.94
C GLY A 32 -19.31 -3.96 -2.54
N LEU A 33 -18.20 -3.58 -3.19
CA LEU A 33 -18.13 -2.36 -4.01
C LEU A 33 -17.08 -2.58 -5.09
N THR A 34 -17.51 -2.66 -6.37
CA THR A 34 -16.67 -2.80 -7.59
C THR A 34 -15.25 -3.22 -7.24
N ASP A 35 -15.08 -4.47 -6.84
CA ASP A 35 -13.92 -4.99 -6.09
C ASP A 35 -12.57 -4.78 -6.81
N GLU A 36 -12.62 -4.33 -8.07
CA GLU A 36 -11.51 -3.88 -8.90
C GLU A 36 -10.91 -2.55 -8.43
N GLY A 37 -11.70 -1.58 -7.95
CA GLY A 37 -11.22 -0.23 -7.65
C GLY A 37 -10.21 -0.17 -6.51
N GLU A 38 -10.47 -0.87 -5.40
CA GLU A 38 -9.51 -0.94 -4.29
C GLU A 38 -8.26 -1.74 -4.67
N ARG A 39 -8.44 -2.86 -5.37
CA ARG A 39 -7.32 -3.67 -5.88
C ARG A 39 -6.42 -2.84 -6.81
N GLU A 40 -7.01 -2.06 -7.71
CA GLU A 40 -6.29 -1.11 -8.56
C GLU A 40 -5.54 -0.06 -7.74
N THR A 41 -6.17 0.51 -6.70
CA THR A 41 -5.49 1.46 -5.81
C THR A 41 -4.30 0.81 -5.11
N VAL A 42 -4.46 -0.39 -4.54
CA VAL A 42 -3.36 -1.15 -3.92
C VAL A 42 -2.24 -1.41 -4.92
N GLN A 43 -2.58 -1.83 -6.15
CA GLN A 43 -1.61 -2.07 -7.21
C GLN A 43 -0.85 -0.79 -7.57
N ARG A 44 -1.55 0.33 -7.76
CA ARG A 44 -0.93 1.64 -8.03
C ARG A 44 -0.03 2.09 -6.89
N VAL A 45 -0.41 1.86 -5.63
CA VAL A 45 0.44 2.19 -4.48
C VAL A 45 1.72 1.36 -4.48
N ARG A 46 1.62 0.03 -4.69
CA ARG A 46 2.80 -0.84 -4.81
C ARG A 46 3.74 -0.36 -5.92
N ASP A 47 3.19 -0.10 -7.10
CA ASP A 47 3.97 0.30 -8.27
C ASP A 47 4.62 1.68 -8.03
N THR A 48 3.90 2.61 -7.40
CA THR A 48 4.42 3.94 -6.99
C THR A 48 5.56 3.81 -5.99
N ILE A 49 5.42 2.94 -4.99
CA ILE A 49 6.49 2.70 -4.01
C ILE A 49 7.72 2.13 -4.71
N SER A 50 7.55 1.16 -5.61
CA SER A 50 8.65 0.57 -6.37
C SER A 50 9.40 1.63 -7.19
N GLN A 51 8.67 2.50 -7.88
CA GLN A 51 9.24 3.64 -8.63
C GLN A 51 9.96 4.65 -7.71
N CYS A 52 9.39 4.98 -6.55
CA CYS A 52 10.05 5.83 -5.57
C CYS A 52 11.35 5.19 -5.06
N LEU A 53 11.37 3.88 -4.84
CA LEU A 53 12.55 3.15 -4.39
C LEU A 53 13.70 3.18 -5.42
N ASP A 54 13.39 3.29 -6.72
CA ASP A 54 14.40 3.48 -7.77
C ASP A 54 15.13 4.83 -7.71
N THR A 55 14.63 5.80 -6.95
CA THR A 55 15.31 7.08 -6.74
C THR A 55 16.43 7.00 -5.70
N PHE A 56 16.47 5.93 -4.90
CA PHE A 56 17.50 5.71 -3.88
C PHE A 56 18.62 4.83 -4.43
N GLY A 57 19.85 5.05 -3.96
CA GLY A 57 20.97 4.15 -4.27
C GLY A 57 20.71 2.74 -3.71
N PRO A 58 21.15 1.66 -4.37
CA PRO A 58 20.81 0.28 -4.01
C PRO A 58 21.27 -0.13 -2.60
N GLU A 59 22.35 0.47 -2.12
CA GLU A 59 22.92 0.24 -0.77
C GLU A 59 22.27 1.12 0.31
N LYS A 60 21.31 1.99 -0.02
CA LYS A 60 20.65 2.84 0.96
C LYS A 60 19.66 2.03 1.79
N GLU A 61 19.73 2.21 3.10
CA GLU A 61 18.68 1.76 4.00
C GLU A 61 17.50 2.72 3.95
N VAL A 62 16.31 2.16 3.82
CA VAL A 62 15.05 2.89 3.81
C VAL A 62 14.03 2.19 4.69
N MET A 63 13.10 2.98 5.21
CA MET A 63 11.88 2.51 5.87
C MET A 63 10.70 2.91 5.00
N VAL A 64 9.86 1.93 4.68
CA VAL A 64 8.62 2.11 3.92
C VAL A 64 7.46 1.74 4.82
N THR A 65 6.46 2.62 4.87
CA THR A 65 5.15 2.35 5.48
C THR A 65 4.08 2.77 4.49
N ALA A 66 3.14 1.89 4.19
CA ALA A 66 1.97 2.23 3.40
C ALA A 66 0.73 1.55 3.95
N ASN A 67 -0.37 2.28 3.99
CA ASN A 67 -1.64 1.77 4.47
C ASN A 67 -2.80 2.41 3.72
N GLY A 68 -3.91 1.70 3.67
CA GLY A 68 -5.14 2.20 3.09
C GLY A 68 -6.35 1.77 3.91
N HIS A 69 -7.37 2.60 3.89
CA HIS A 69 -8.65 2.34 4.52
C HIS A 69 -9.78 2.84 3.62
N MET A 70 -10.77 1.99 3.36
CA MET A 70 -12.03 2.36 2.72
C MET A 70 -13.17 2.26 3.72
N GLY A 71 -14.05 3.26 3.70
CA GLY A 71 -15.20 3.33 4.58
C GLY A 71 -16.33 4.15 3.99
N PHE A 72 -17.36 4.34 4.82
CA PHE A 72 -18.50 5.19 4.53
C PHE A 72 -18.71 6.10 5.73
N SER A 73 -19.15 7.32 5.47
CA SER A 73 -19.50 8.28 6.54
C SER A 73 -20.74 7.79 7.30
N ASP A 74 -21.64 7.08 6.61
CA ASP A 74 -22.73 6.31 7.21
C ASP A 74 -22.68 4.86 6.70
N TRP A 75 -22.42 3.92 7.62
CA TRP A 75 -22.30 2.50 7.30
C TRP A 75 -23.63 1.84 6.96
N GLU A 76 -24.75 2.30 7.53
CA GLU A 76 -26.06 1.68 7.33
C GLU A 76 -26.64 2.05 5.96
N THR A 77 -26.51 3.33 5.59
CA THR A 77 -27.01 3.85 4.30
C THR A 77 -25.99 3.73 3.18
N LYS A 78 -24.71 3.43 3.50
CA LYS A 78 -23.58 3.43 2.56
C LYS A 78 -23.33 4.80 1.92
N GLU A 79 -23.73 5.88 2.60
CA GLU A 79 -23.50 7.24 2.12
C GLU A 79 -22.12 7.79 2.51
N GLY A 80 -21.60 8.70 1.68
CA GLY A 80 -20.32 9.35 1.92
C GLY A 80 -19.14 8.37 1.88
N ALA A 81 -19.08 7.52 0.85
CA ALA A 81 -17.96 6.63 0.60
C ALA A 81 -16.64 7.42 0.53
N TYR A 82 -15.60 6.92 1.19
CA TYR A 82 -14.29 7.54 1.21
C TYR A 82 -13.18 6.49 1.19
N GLN A 83 -12.01 6.90 0.72
CA GLN A 83 -10.79 6.12 0.77
C GLN A 83 -9.64 7.00 1.28
N GLU A 84 -8.92 6.49 2.27
CA GLU A 84 -7.70 7.09 2.80
C GLU A 84 -6.52 6.21 2.41
N VAL A 85 -5.45 6.84 1.92
CA VAL A 85 -4.20 6.16 1.56
C VAL A 85 -3.05 6.99 2.09
N SER A 86 -2.12 6.35 2.78
CA SER A 86 -0.89 6.97 3.27
C SER A 86 0.31 6.16 2.79
N VAL A 87 1.34 6.85 2.30
CA VAL A 87 2.61 6.28 1.86
C VAL A 87 3.74 7.14 2.41
N SER A 88 4.71 6.52 3.06
CA SER A 88 5.92 7.19 3.54
C SER A 88 7.13 6.32 3.25
N ILE A 89 8.12 6.91 2.59
CA ILE A 89 9.41 6.29 2.27
C ILE A 89 10.48 7.25 2.80
N ARG A 90 11.31 6.78 3.72
CA ARG A 90 12.33 7.63 4.38
C ARG A 90 13.66 6.90 4.43
N PRO A 91 14.79 7.57 4.17
CA PRO A 91 16.10 6.99 4.44
C PRO A 91 16.23 6.70 5.94
N CYS A 92 16.88 5.59 6.28
CA CYS A 92 17.30 5.35 7.65
C CYS A 92 18.53 6.22 7.97
N ALA A 93 18.62 6.68 9.21
CA ALA A 93 19.76 7.45 9.72
C ALA A 93 21.03 6.59 9.77
#